data_AF-A0A7G5E3A0-F1
#
_entry.id   AF-A0A7G5E3A0-F1
#
_cell.length_a   1.000
_cell.length_b   1.000
_cell.length_c   1.000
_cell.angle_alpha   90.00
_cell.angle_beta   90.00
_cell.angle_gamma   90.00
#
_symmetry.space_group_name_H-M   'P 1'
#
loop_
_entity.id
_entity.type
_entity.pdbx_description
1 polymer ?
#
loop_
_entity_poly.entity_id
_entity_poly.type
_entity_poly.pdbx_seq_one_letter_code
_entity_poly.pdbx_strand_id
1 'polypeptide(L)'
;MLQSRGFLACIFIVSPFGLIAQTVSQDTMKSFRIDEVEISSKYYKRYNPKQLSEALRLEASLLNIPQHIQVVNSEIFRDQVVLNLNESATRNSSGTFREELHNGISPDIYSRGGYISAQRNGVDMRPLGKGPKYHFFQ
;
A
#
# COMPACT_ATOMS: atom_id res chain seq x y z
N MET A 1 22.41 -106.09 1.89
CA MET A 1 21.58 -105.05 1.24
C MET A 1 21.54 -103.90 2.22
N LEU A 2 22.07 -102.69 2.02
CA LEU A 2 22.30 -101.82 0.86
C LEU A 2 23.48 -100.88 1.26
N GLN A 3 24.60 -100.81 0.54
CA GLN A 3 25.07 -99.63 -0.26
C GLN A 3 24.43 -98.27 0.12
N SER A 4 25.11 -97.13 0.27
CA SER A 4 26.41 -96.66 -0.26
C SER A 4 26.80 -95.29 0.34
N ARG A 5 28.12 -95.07 0.58
CA ARG A 5 28.98 -93.91 0.22
C ARG A 5 28.34 -92.50 0.28
N GLY A 6 28.77 -91.49 1.04
CA GLY A 6 30.11 -91.07 1.48
C GLY A 6 30.49 -89.75 0.78
N PHE A 7 30.63 -88.63 1.52
CA PHE A 7 31.48 -87.43 1.25
C PHE A 7 31.13 -86.32 2.29
N LEU A 8 32.02 -85.91 3.20
CA LEU A 8 33.02 -84.83 3.09
C LEU A 8 32.41 -83.43 2.82
N ALA A 9 32.52 -82.52 3.80
CA ALA A 9 33.29 -81.27 3.67
C ALA A 9 32.85 -80.18 4.68
N CYS A 10 33.85 -79.52 5.24
CA CYS A 10 33.81 -78.40 6.17
C CYS A 10 33.16 -77.12 5.59
N ILE A 11 33.07 -76.12 6.48
CA ILE A 11 33.04 -74.65 6.25
C ILE A 11 31.65 -74.03 6.46
N PHE A 12 31.48 -73.35 7.59
CA PHE A 12 31.14 -71.92 7.61
C PHE A 12 31.59 -71.31 8.95
N ILE A 13 32.86 -70.89 8.98
CA ILE A 13 33.34 -69.85 9.89
C ILE A 13 32.76 -68.54 9.38
N VAL A 14 31.58 -68.14 9.85
CA VAL A 14 31.15 -66.73 9.76
C VAL A 14 30.22 -66.41 10.94
N SER A 15 30.82 -66.00 12.06
CA SER A 15 30.29 -64.92 12.91
C SER A 15 31.44 -64.40 13.79
N PRO A 16 31.44 -63.14 14.27
CA PRO A 16 30.43 -62.11 14.12
C PRO A 16 31.06 -60.75 13.71
N PHE A 17 30.84 -60.29 12.48
CA PHE A 17 30.84 -58.84 12.27
C PHE A 17 29.50 -58.33 12.81
N GLY A 18 29.45 -58.18 14.13
CA GLY A 18 28.36 -57.56 14.83
C GLY A 18 28.17 -56.14 14.32
N LEU A 19 27.00 -55.90 13.73
CA LEU A 19 26.13 -54.77 14.09
C LEU A 19 26.87 -53.57 14.70
N ILE A 20 27.45 -52.72 13.86
CA ILE A 20 27.47 -51.28 14.18
C ILE A 20 26.10 -50.76 13.76
N ALA A 21 25.11 -50.97 14.63
CA ALA A 21 23.81 -50.35 14.50
C ALA A 21 24.00 -48.83 14.59
N GLN A 22 23.61 -48.09 13.55
CA GLN A 22 23.52 -46.63 13.62
C GLN A 22 22.53 -46.26 14.72
N THR A 23 23.00 -45.53 15.74
CA THR A 23 22.10 -44.91 16.71
C THR A 23 21.48 -43.69 16.01
N VAL A 24 20.23 -43.79 15.57
CA VAL A 24 19.48 -42.61 15.10
C VAL A 24 19.22 -41.73 16.32
N SER A 25 19.85 -40.56 16.36
CA SER A 25 19.55 -39.55 17.38
C SER A 25 18.09 -39.11 17.20
N GLN A 26 17.25 -39.33 18.21
CA GLN A 26 15.87 -38.87 18.17
C GLN A 26 15.82 -37.35 18.37
N ASP A 27 15.68 -36.60 17.27
CA ASP A 27 15.45 -35.17 17.35
C ASP A 27 14.08 -34.89 17.99
N THR A 28 14.10 -34.19 19.12
CA THR A 28 12.88 -33.79 19.83
C THR A 28 12.22 -32.63 19.08
N MET A 29 11.17 -32.92 18.33
CA MET A 29 10.35 -31.90 17.68
C MET A 29 9.56 -31.11 18.73
N LYS A 30 10.01 -29.89 19.05
CA LYS A 30 9.23 -28.94 19.86
C LYS A 30 8.10 -28.38 19.00
N SER A 31 6.89 -28.87 19.22
CA SER A 31 5.68 -28.29 18.61
C SER A 31 5.19 -27.14 19.48
N PHE A 32 5.20 -25.93 18.93
CA PHE A 32 4.56 -24.76 19.55
C PHE A 32 3.19 -24.60 18.91
N ARG A 33 2.14 -24.70 19.74
CA ARG A 33 0.76 -24.40 19.33
C ARG A 33 0.49 -22.95 19.70
N ILE A 34 0.14 -22.14 18.71
CA ILE A 34 -0.22 -20.73 18.92
C ILE A 34 -1.71 -20.68 19.26
N ASP A 35 -2.06 -20.04 20.36
CA ASP A 35 -3.45 -19.74 20.71
C ASP A 35 -4.00 -18.59 19.85
N GLU A 36 -5.33 -18.50 19.75
CA GLU A 36 -6.00 -17.44 18.99
C GLU A 36 -5.62 -16.06 19.54
N VAL A 37 -5.04 -15.23 18.66
CA VAL A 37 -4.67 -13.85 18.98
C VAL A 37 -5.65 -12.93 18.28
N GLU A 38 -6.52 -12.29 19.05
CA GLU A 38 -7.40 -11.23 18.54
C GLU A 38 -6.62 -9.90 18.46
N ILE A 39 -6.30 -9.47 17.25
CA ILE A 39 -5.66 -8.17 17.00
C ILE A 39 -6.74 -7.12 16.74
N SER A 40 -7.21 -6.47 17.79
CA SER A 40 -8.10 -5.31 17.68
C SER A 40 -7.29 -4.04 17.38
N SER A 41 -7.20 -3.67 16.10
CA SER A 41 -6.50 -2.44 15.71
C SER A 41 -7.40 -1.23 16.00
N LYS A 42 -6.91 -0.19 16.68
CA LYS A 42 -7.68 1.06 16.84
C LYS A 42 -7.80 1.88 15.54
N TYR A 43 -7.17 1.42 14.45
CA TYR A 43 -6.78 2.22 13.28
C TYR A 43 -7.68 2.07 12.04
N TYR A 44 -8.91 1.57 12.18
CA TYR A 44 -9.79 1.30 11.03
C TYR A 44 -10.17 2.53 10.17
N LYS A 45 -9.90 3.75 10.64
CA LYS A 45 -10.15 4.99 9.88
C LYS A 45 -8.86 5.79 9.71
N ARG A 46 -7.94 5.28 8.89
CA ARG A 46 -6.63 5.90 8.65
C ARG A 46 -6.75 7.33 8.10
N TYR A 47 -7.72 7.60 7.22
CA TYR A 47 -7.91 8.92 6.60
C TYR A 47 -9.34 9.42 6.74
N ASN A 48 -9.71 9.88 7.93
CA ASN A 48 -11.05 10.43 8.18
C ASN A 48 -10.97 11.79 8.88
N PRO A 49 -10.60 12.85 8.15
CA PRO A 49 -10.61 14.21 8.70
C PRO A 49 -12.02 14.60 9.15
N LYS A 50 -12.12 15.06 10.40
CA LYS A 50 -13.37 15.59 10.97
C LYS A 50 -13.41 17.12 11.00
N GLN A 51 -12.26 17.76 10.83
CA GLN A 51 -12.11 19.20 10.90
C GLN A 51 -11.91 19.77 9.50
N LEU A 52 -12.55 20.91 9.25
CA LEU A 52 -12.48 21.66 8.01
C LEU A 52 -11.56 22.88 8.20
N SER A 53 -11.09 23.45 7.09
CA SER A 53 -10.36 24.72 7.14
C SER A 53 -11.30 25.86 7.51
N GLU A 54 -10.89 26.69 8.47
CA GLU A 54 -11.60 27.92 8.86
C GLU A 54 -11.72 28.91 7.68
N ALA A 55 -10.81 28.83 6.71
CA ALA A 55 -10.85 29.66 5.51
C ALA A 55 -12.08 29.41 4.62
N LEU A 56 -12.77 28.28 4.78
CA LEU A 56 -13.99 27.97 4.02
C LEU A 56 -15.23 28.69 4.58
N ARG A 57 -15.11 29.34 5.76
CA ARG A 57 -16.17 30.15 6.41
C ARG A 57 -17.52 29.41 6.52
N LEU A 58 -17.47 28.11 6.80
CA LEU A 58 -18.67 27.30 7.02
C LEU A 58 -18.97 27.23 8.51
N GLU A 59 -20.19 27.61 8.87
CA GLU A 59 -20.67 27.63 10.27
C GLU A 59 -21.10 26.23 10.77
N ALA A 60 -21.26 25.25 9.87
CA ALA A 60 -21.84 23.95 10.17
C ALA A 60 -20.82 22.80 10.08
N SER A 61 -21.08 21.73 10.84
CA SER A 61 -20.32 20.47 10.74
C SER A 61 -20.45 19.85 9.35
N LEU A 62 -19.39 19.17 8.89
CA LEU A 62 -19.28 18.56 7.56
C LEU A 62 -20.49 17.68 7.18
N LEU A 63 -21.07 16.96 8.16
CA LEU A 63 -22.20 16.07 7.94
C LEU A 63 -23.52 16.80 7.64
N ASN A 64 -23.68 18.03 8.12
CA ASN A 64 -24.95 18.77 8.03
C ASN A 64 -25.02 19.69 6.81
N ILE A 65 -23.94 19.79 6.04
CA ILE A 65 -23.87 20.69 4.89
C ILE A 65 -24.48 19.99 3.66
N PRO A 66 -25.45 20.60 2.96
CA PRO A 66 -26.08 20.01 1.77
C PRO A 66 -25.21 20.13 0.51
N GLN A 67 -23.89 19.95 0.64
CA GLN A 67 -22.91 20.06 -0.43
C GLN A 67 -21.95 18.88 -0.41
N HIS A 68 -21.55 18.42 -1.58
CA HIS A 68 -20.49 17.43 -1.73
C HIS A 68 -19.10 18.07 -1.49
N ILE A 69 -18.53 17.83 -0.31
CA ILE A 69 -17.22 18.32 0.13
C ILE A 69 -16.31 17.11 0.40
N GLN A 70 -15.09 17.15 -0.14
CA GLN A 70 -14.06 16.15 0.11
C GLN A 70 -12.84 16.82 0.72
N VAL A 71 -12.30 16.20 1.78
CA VAL A 71 -11.14 16.71 2.51
C VAL A 71 -10.01 15.70 2.36
N VAL A 72 -8.89 16.16 1.80
CA VAL A 72 -7.71 15.33 1.58
C VAL A 72 -6.63 15.75 2.57
N ASN A 73 -6.20 14.80 3.41
CA ASN A 73 -5.19 15.02 4.44
C ASN A 73 -3.77 14.86 3.90
N SER A 74 -2.82 15.51 4.58
CA SER A 74 -1.38 15.39 4.28
C SER A 74 -0.84 13.97 4.50
N GLU A 75 -1.48 13.16 5.35
CA GLU A 75 -1.14 11.75 5.56
C GLU A 75 -1.33 10.93 4.29
N ILE A 76 -2.41 11.19 3.53
CA ILE A 76 -2.65 10.53 2.25
C ILE A 76 -1.51 10.86 1.28
N PHE A 77 -1.08 12.12 1.24
CA PHE A 77 -0.01 12.55 0.36
C PHE A 77 1.35 11.94 0.72
N ARG A 78 1.61 11.74 2.02
CA ARG A 78 2.83 11.08 2.50
C ARG A 78 2.85 9.61 2.11
N ASP A 79 1.76 8.90 2.35
CA ASP A 79 1.66 7.46 2.05
C ASP A 79 1.67 7.19 0.53
N GLN A 80 1.23 8.16 -0.28
CA GLN A 80 1.28 8.09 -1.74
C GLN A 80 2.59 8.60 -2.36
N VAL A 81 3.54 9.10 -1.55
CA VAL A 81 4.81 9.67 -2.02
C VAL A 81 4.60 10.73 -3.11
N VAL A 82 3.73 11.69 -2.80
CA VAL A 82 3.31 12.73 -3.74
C VAL A 82 4.46 13.71 -4.00
N LEU A 83 4.76 13.94 -5.28
CA LEU A 83 5.75 14.93 -5.73
C LEU A 83 5.10 16.22 -6.27
N ASN A 84 3.85 16.15 -6.74
CA ASN A 84 3.11 17.29 -7.26
C ASN A 84 1.68 17.33 -6.68
N LEU A 85 1.31 18.49 -6.12
CA LEU A 85 -0.03 18.71 -5.55
C LEU A 85 -1.14 18.66 -6.59
N ASN A 86 -0.89 19.09 -7.83
CA ASN A 86 -1.92 19.15 -8.88
C ASN A 86 -2.37 17.74 -9.30
N GLU A 87 -1.42 16.83 -9.45
CA GLU A 87 -1.67 15.42 -9.73
C GLU A 87 -2.34 14.74 -8.54
N SER A 88 -1.81 14.96 -7.34
CA SER A 88 -2.33 14.29 -6.16
C SER A 88 -3.73 14.73 -5.75
N ALA A 89 -4.03 16.03 -5.88
CA ALA A 89 -5.36 16.54 -5.57
C ALA A 89 -6.43 15.91 -6.48
N THR A 90 -6.15 15.77 -7.78
CA THR A 90 -7.11 15.20 -8.73
C THR A 90 -7.24 13.68 -8.63
N ARG A 91 -6.18 12.96 -8.22
CA ARG A 91 -6.25 11.51 -7.97
C ARG A 91 -7.04 11.13 -6.71
N ASN A 92 -7.09 12.02 -5.72
CA ASN A 92 -7.75 11.78 -4.44
C ASN A 92 -9.14 12.41 -4.34
N SER A 93 -9.56 13.19 -5.34
CA SER A 93 -10.85 13.86 -5.37
C SER A 93 -11.75 13.30 -6.48
N SER A 94 -13.01 13.05 -6.16
CA SER A 94 -13.97 12.55 -7.16
C SER A 94 -14.55 13.68 -8.01
N GLY A 95 -14.84 13.39 -9.28
CA GLY A 95 -15.42 14.35 -10.21
C GLY A 95 -14.50 15.51 -10.57
N THR A 96 -13.21 15.38 -10.27
CA THR A 96 -12.15 16.28 -10.72
C THR A 96 -11.28 15.58 -11.74
N PHE A 97 -10.89 16.29 -12.79
CA PHE A 97 -9.88 15.84 -13.74
C PHE A 97 -8.91 16.98 -14.01
N ARG A 98 -7.72 16.62 -14.46
CA ARG A 98 -6.68 17.58 -14.81
C ARG A 98 -6.38 17.49 -16.30
N GLU A 99 -6.13 18.64 -16.90
CA GLU A 99 -5.52 18.75 -18.20
C GLU A 99 -4.01 18.97 -18.01
N GLU A 100 -3.19 18.10 -18.60
CA GLU A 100 -1.74 18.17 -18.45
C GLU A 100 -1.14 19.10 -19.51
N LEU A 101 -1.09 20.40 -19.24
CA LEU A 101 -0.34 21.36 -20.05
C LEU A 101 1.01 21.71 -19.42
N HIS A 102 2.03 21.89 -20.26
CA HIS A 102 3.38 22.36 -19.92
C HIS A 102 3.98 21.73 -18.65
N ASN A 103 4.06 20.40 -18.57
CA ASN A 103 4.72 19.67 -17.48
C ASN A 103 4.24 20.05 -16.06
N GLY A 104 2.99 20.49 -15.91
CA GLY A 104 2.40 20.77 -14.59
C GLY A 104 2.77 22.10 -13.97
N ILE A 105 3.22 23.07 -14.78
CA ILE A 105 3.42 24.45 -14.35
C ILE A 105 2.09 25.10 -13.94
N SER A 106 1.01 24.82 -14.67
CA SER A 106 -0.33 25.35 -14.38
C SER A 106 -1.22 24.29 -13.72
N PRO A 107 -1.96 24.64 -12.66
CA PRO A 107 -2.99 23.78 -12.08
C PRO A 107 -4.26 23.84 -12.95
N ASP A 108 -4.20 23.24 -14.14
CA ASP A 108 -5.35 23.15 -15.05
C ASP A 108 -6.30 22.03 -14.59
N ILE A 109 -7.02 22.31 -13.51
CA ILE A 109 -7.93 21.36 -12.86
C ILE A 109 -9.36 21.78 -13.16
N TYR A 110 -10.17 20.79 -13.50
CA TYR A 110 -11.57 20.93 -13.80
C TYR A 110 -12.39 20.06 -12.84
N SER A 111 -13.55 20.55 -12.43
CA SER A 111 -14.53 19.81 -11.64
C SER A 111 -15.90 19.92 -12.27
N ARG A 112 -16.61 18.80 -12.42
CA ARG A 112 -17.94 18.74 -13.09
C ARG A 112 -17.94 19.43 -14.47
N GLY A 113 -16.81 19.37 -15.18
CA GLY A 113 -16.62 19.98 -16.51
C GLY A 113 -16.28 21.48 -16.50
N GLY A 114 -16.23 22.14 -15.34
CA GLY A 114 -15.84 23.55 -15.22
C GLY A 114 -14.43 23.73 -14.65
N TYR A 115 -13.69 24.73 -15.13
CA TYR A 115 -12.38 25.10 -14.58
C TYR A 115 -12.54 25.62 -13.14
N ILE A 116 -11.66 25.17 -12.23
CA ILE A 116 -11.65 25.63 -10.84
C ILE A 116 -10.34 26.36 -10.53
N SER A 117 -10.43 27.48 -9.81
CA SER A 117 -9.24 28.21 -9.37
C SER A 117 -8.60 27.54 -8.15
N ALA A 118 -7.28 27.44 -8.18
CA ALA A 118 -6.51 27.04 -7.00
C ALA A 118 -6.55 28.17 -5.96
N GLN A 119 -6.99 27.84 -4.75
CA GLN A 119 -7.02 28.78 -3.63
C GLN A 119 -6.04 28.34 -2.55
N ARG A 120 -5.40 29.30 -1.90
CA ARG A 120 -4.59 29.07 -0.70
C ARG A 120 -5.17 29.93 0.42
N ASN A 121 -5.59 29.29 1.50
CA ASN A 121 -6.22 29.94 2.65
C ASN A 121 -7.41 30.85 2.26
N GLY A 122 -8.23 30.42 1.29
CA GLY A 122 -9.39 31.19 0.81
C GLY A 122 -9.07 32.33 -0.17
N VAL A 123 -7.81 32.48 -0.58
CA VAL A 123 -7.39 33.48 -1.57
C VAL A 123 -7.03 32.80 -2.89
N ASP A 124 -7.55 33.33 -3.99
CA ASP A 124 -7.29 32.86 -5.35
C ASP A 124 -5.82 33.10 -5.75
N MET A 125 -5.14 32.05 -6.19
CA MET A 125 -3.74 32.08 -6.62
C MET A 125 -3.55 32.20 -8.13
N ARG A 126 -4.61 32.40 -8.91
CA ARG A 126 -4.48 32.60 -10.36
C ARG A 126 -3.57 33.80 -10.66
N PRO A 127 -2.50 33.62 -11.46
CA PRO A 127 -1.67 34.73 -11.88
C PRO A 127 -2.51 35.78 -12.60
N LEU A 128 -2.54 37.01 -12.08
CA LEU A 128 -3.10 38.18 -12.77
C LEU A 128 -2.13 38.64 -13.86
N GLY A 129 -1.86 37.78 -14.84
CA GLY A 129 -0.89 38.01 -15.90
C GLY A 129 -1.55 38.14 -17.26
N LYS A 130 -2.27 39.24 -17.53
CA LYS A 130 -2.48 39.66 -18.93
C LYS A 130 -1.23 40.44 -19.31
N GLY A 131 -0.31 39.80 -20.02
CA GLY A 131 0.90 40.44 -20.51
C GLY A 131 0.57 41.75 -21.27
N PRO A 132 1.51 42.70 -21.34
CA PRO A 132 1.28 43.97 -22.02
C PRO A 132 0.77 43.71 -23.44
N LYS A 133 -0.37 44.31 -23.79
CA LYS A 133 -0.84 44.29 -25.19
C LYS A 133 0.10 45.17 -25.99
N TYR A 134 1.03 44.57 -26.72
CA TYR A 134 1.77 45.26 -27.76
C TYR A 134 0.75 45.71 -28.83
N HIS A 135 0.31 46.97 -28.76
CA HIS A 135 -0.25 47.64 -29.93
C HIS A 135 0.94 48.02 -30.80
N PHE A 136 1.24 47.17 -31.79
CA PHE A 136 2.06 47.61 -32.92
C PHE A 136 1.18 48.55 -33.74
N PHE A 137 1.43 49.86 -33.63
CA PHE A 137 0.95 50.81 -34.63
C PHE A 137 1.70 50.52 -35.93
N GLN A 138 0.93 50.20 -36.98
CA GLN A 138 1.40 50.16 -38.36
C GLN A 138 1.13 51.50 -39.03
#